data_AF-A0A833DIA9-F1
#
_entry.id   AF-A0A833DIA9-F1
#
_cell.length_a   1.000
_cell.length_b   1.000
_cell.length_c   1.000
_cell.angle_alpha   90.00
_cell.angle_beta   90.00
_cell.angle_gamma   90.00
#
_symmetry.space_group_name_H-M   'P 1'
#
loop_
_entity.id
_entity.type
_entity.pdbx_description
1 polymer ?
#
loop_
_entity_poly.entity_id
_entity_poly.type
_entity_poly.pdbx_seq_one_letter_code
_entity_poly.pdbx_strand_id
1 'polypeptide(L)'
;MTRQFLLECLEESEERSHGNIGRRLATAPTTEAWGMMGKEWQGLIFNLLKYDAENNSASSGKGKKRVGRRGGRGDRMMMQQWDLEDIQSLLTGESDADYRLATLLMHKAMMGEDWDNNWNTILNQLRSQCESQGVHPVFHSLASTFQPVLGELGVYDSVEVEIDDDADWLESCRIDASDCELLTDLLKPPLGIQLKATQLAPLKRLHDLMVRKGGVKPQWLSRHLDSRLLEERKGSIGLLAAILASGAQLEDVKS
;
A
#
# COMPACT_ATOMS: atom_id res chain seq x y z
N MET A 1 -7.32 -4.68 4.07
CA MET A 1 -6.71 -4.54 2.72
C MET A 1 -5.55 -3.53 2.67
N THR A 2 -5.69 -2.32 3.21
CA THR A 2 -4.66 -1.25 3.12
C THR A 2 -3.30 -1.60 3.76
N ARG A 3 -3.30 -2.38 4.86
CA ARG A 3 -2.08 -2.81 5.57
C ARG A 3 -1.15 -3.69 4.73
N GLN A 4 -1.69 -4.52 3.85
CA GLN A 4 -0.88 -5.39 2.98
C GLN A 4 -0.10 -4.57 1.96
N PHE A 5 -0.69 -3.51 1.42
CA PHE A 5 -0.02 -2.62 0.46
C PHE A 5 1.16 -1.88 1.08
N LEU A 6 1.19 -1.73 2.40
CA LEU A 6 2.33 -1.13 3.10
C LEU A 6 3.59 -2.00 2.95
N LEU A 7 3.45 -3.31 3.16
CA LEU A 7 4.55 -4.26 3.01
C LEU A 7 4.97 -4.37 1.54
N GLU A 8 4.01 -4.54 0.63
CA GLU A 8 4.29 -4.61 -0.81
C GLU A 8 5.01 -3.36 -1.31
N CYS A 9 4.61 -2.17 -0.82
CA CYS A 9 5.29 -0.92 -1.15
C CYS A 9 6.74 -0.91 -0.65
N LEU A 10 6.99 -1.39 0.57
CA LEU A 10 8.32 -1.45 1.14
C LEU A 10 9.22 -2.41 0.34
N GLU A 11 8.76 -3.63 0.09
CA GLU A 11 9.47 -4.67 -0.67
C GLU A 11 9.79 -4.19 -2.09
N GLU A 12 8.79 -3.68 -2.82
CA GLU A 12 8.99 -3.19 -4.19
C GLU A 12 9.95 -1.99 -4.22
N SER A 13 9.89 -1.11 -3.22
CA SER A 13 10.82 0.02 -3.12
C SER A 13 12.26 -0.42 -2.84
N GLU A 14 12.45 -1.49 -2.06
CA GLU A 14 13.75 -2.08 -1.74
C GLU A 14 14.37 -2.76 -2.96
N GLU A 15 13.58 -3.57 -3.67
CA GLU A 15 14.00 -4.22 -4.92
C GLU A 15 14.44 -3.20 -5.96
N ARG A 16 13.61 -2.16 -6.20
CA ARG A 16 13.89 -1.09 -7.18
C ARG A 16 15.06 -0.20 -6.77
N SER A 17 15.33 -0.05 -5.48
CA SER A 17 16.44 0.77 -4.97
C SER A 17 17.77 0.03 -4.88
N HIS A 18 17.76 -1.30 -5.07
CA HIS A 18 18.93 -2.18 -4.91
C HIS A 18 19.62 -1.99 -3.54
N GLY A 19 18.81 -1.89 -2.48
CA GLY A 19 19.30 -1.70 -1.11
C GLY A 19 19.84 -0.30 -0.79
N ASN A 20 19.69 0.68 -1.68
CA ASN A 20 20.11 2.06 -1.42
C ASN A 20 19.02 2.84 -0.68
N ILE A 21 19.26 3.15 0.59
CA ILE A 21 18.32 3.85 1.49
C ILE A 21 17.81 5.18 0.90
N GLY A 22 18.71 6.01 0.36
CA GLY A 22 18.32 7.31 -0.21
C GLY A 22 17.49 7.19 -1.49
N ARG A 23 17.69 6.12 -2.28
CA ARG A 23 16.85 5.83 -3.46
C ARG A 23 15.49 5.24 -3.05
N ARG A 24 15.44 4.46 -1.97
CA ARG A 24 14.21 3.83 -1.46
C ARG A 24 13.11 4.85 -1.18
N LEU A 25 13.47 5.98 -0.54
CA LEU A 25 12.54 7.09 -0.30
C LEU A 25 11.95 7.65 -1.61
N ALA A 26 12.75 7.76 -2.67
CA ALA A 26 12.30 8.29 -3.96
C ALA A 26 11.52 7.26 -4.80
N THR A 27 11.76 5.95 -4.60
CA THR A 27 11.08 4.88 -5.35
C THR A 27 9.73 4.53 -4.75
N ALA A 28 9.54 4.62 -3.42
CA ALA A 28 8.29 4.24 -2.76
C ALA A 28 7.03 4.90 -3.38
N PRO A 29 6.97 6.22 -3.65
CA PRO A 29 5.79 6.85 -4.26
C PRO A 29 5.50 6.44 -5.72
N THR A 30 6.42 5.73 -6.36
CA THR A 30 6.30 5.26 -7.74
C THR A 30 5.81 3.80 -7.84
N THR A 31 5.57 3.16 -6.71
CA THR A 31 5.04 1.79 -6.64
C THR A 31 3.52 1.79 -6.87
N GLU A 32 2.98 0.69 -7.38
CA GLU A 32 1.52 0.56 -7.53
C GLU A 32 0.86 0.45 -6.14
N ALA A 33 1.54 -0.21 -5.19
CA ALA A 33 1.10 -0.32 -3.80
C ALA A 33 0.89 1.03 -3.13
N TRP A 34 1.74 2.02 -3.41
CA TRP A 34 1.56 3.39 -2.95
C TRP A 34 0.20 3.96 -3.34
N GLY A 35 -0.20 3.83 -4.61
CA GLY A 35 -1.47 4.36 -5.12
C GLY A 35 -2.71 3.65 -4.55
N MET A 36 -2.53 2.45 -4.00
CA MET A 36 -3.60 1.66 -3.38
C MET A 36 -3.74 1.91 -1.87
N MET A 37 -2.71 2.46 -1.23
CA MET A 37 -2.75 2.85 0.19
C MET A 37 -3.58 4.12 0.44
N GLY A 38 -4.18 4.20 1.63
CA GLY A 38 -4.75 5.43 2.16
C GLY A 38 -3.66 6.46 2.48
N LYS A 39 -4.04 7.74 2.60
CA LYS A 39 -3.09 8.85 2.84
C LYS A 39 -2.38 8.70 4.19
N GLU A 40 -3.09 8.19 5.18
CA GLU A 40 -2.62 7.92 6.53
C GLU A 40 -1.48 6.88 6.54
N TRP A 41 -1.58 5.86 5.68
CA TRP A 41 -0.54 4.84 5.51
C TRP A 41 0.63 5.34 4.66
N GLN A 42 0.36 6.12 3.61
CA GLN A 42 1.38 6.81 2.82
C GLN A 42 2.22 7.75 3.70
N GLY A 43 1.58 8.51 4.59
CA GLY A 43 2.25 9.38 5.56
C GLY A 43 3.17 8.60 6.49
N LEU A 44 2.69 7.50 7.08
CA LEU A 44 3.49 6.67 7.97
C LEU A 44 4.77 6.14 7.29
N ILE A 45 4.63 5.45 6.15
CA ILE A 45 5.79 4.86 5.47
C ILE A 45 6.76 5.91 4.93
N PHE A 46 6.26 7.05 4.45
CA PHE A 46 7.10 8.14 3.97
C PHE A 46 8.01 8.66 5.08
N ASN A 47 7.44 8.95 6.25
CA ASN A 47 8.18 9.53 7.37
C ASN A 47 9.16 8.52 7.98
N LEU A 48 8.82 7.23 8.01
CA LEU A 48 9.76 6.17 8.39
C LEU A 48 10.95 6.09 7.44
N LEU A 49 10.70 6.06 6.13
CA LEU A 49 11.75 6.04 5.10
C LEU A 49 12.62 7.29 5.14
N LYS A 50 12.01 8.46 5.36
CA LYS A 50 12.72 9.73 5.48
C LYS A 50 13.61 9.74 6.72
N TYR A 51 13.07 9.34 7.86
CA TYR A 51 13.82 9.27 9.11
C TYR A 51 15.00 8.30 9.00
N ASP A 52 14.81 7.13 8.39
CA ASP A 52 15.89 6.18 8.13
C ASP A 52 16.94 6.77 7.17
N ALA A 53 16.54 7.45 6.09
CA ALA A 53 17.49 8.10 5.19
C ALA A 53 18.33 9.20 5.87
N GLU A 54 17.73 9.96 6.80
CA GLU A 54 18.40 11.05 7.51
C GLU A 54 19.28 10.57 8.68
N ASN A 55 18.88 9.50 9.37
CA ASN A 55 19.53 9.07 10.62
C ASN A 55 20.40 7.81 10.47
N ASN A 56 20.30 7.06 9.37
CA ASN A 56 21.08 5.85 9.17
C ASN A 56 22.49 6.17 8.68
N SER A 57 23.52 5.77 9.43
CA SER A 57 24.92 5.99 9.04
C SER A 57 25.30 5.31 7.71
N ALA A 58 24.57 4.29 7.26
CA ALA A 58 24.78 3.70 5.93
C ALA A 58 24.34 4.63 4.78
N SER A 59 23.51 5.65 5.06
CA SER A 59 23.16 6.71 4.10
C SER A 59 24.28 7.74 3.93
N SER A 60 25.30 7.72 4.80
CA SER A 60 26.42 8.68 4.82
C SER A 60 27.45 8.41 3.71
N GLY A 61 26.98 8.46 2.47
CA GLY A 61 27.80 8.78 1.32
C GLY A 61 28.37 10.18 1.47
N LYS A 62 29.61 10.26 1.95
CA LYS A 62 30.54 11.40 1.84
C LYS A 62 30.23 12.26 0.60
N GLY A 63 29.94 13.53 0.85
CA GLY A 63 30.01 14.57 -0.16
C GLY A 63 28.80 15.47 -0.11
N LYS A 64 29.01 16.65 0.47
CA LYS A 64 28.23 17.87 0.23
C LYS A 64 28.27 18.18 -1.28
N LYS A 65 27.55 17.40 -2.09
CA LYS A 65 27.43 17.63 -3.53
C LYS A 65 26.59 18.88 -3.68
N ARG A 66 27.24 19.98 -4.07
CA ARG A 66 26.57 21.15 -4.64
C ARG A 66 25.53 20.63 -5.63
N VAL A 67 24.27 20.77 -5.28
CA VAL A 67 23.12 20.45 -6.13
C VAL A 67 23.25 21.33 -7.37
N GLY A 68 23.84 20.73 -8.42
CA GLY A 68 23.89 21.31 -9.75
C GLY A 68 22.46 21.41 -10.27
N ARG A 69 22.09 22.61 -10.71
CA ARG A 69 20.79 23.01 -11.25
C ARG A 69 20.39 22.28 -12.54
N ARG A 70 20.24 20.96 -12.51
CA ARG A 70 19.70 20.17 -13.63
C ARG A 70 18.80 19.05 -13.10
N GLY A 71 17.51 19.34 -13.01
CA GLY A 71 16.46 18.33 -12.84
C GLY A 71 15.45 18.60 -11.73
N GLY A 72 14.79 19.77 -11.74
CA GLY A 72 13.72 20.14 -10.78
C GLY A 72 12.41 19.33 -10.90
N ARG A 73 12.48 18.05 -11.27
CA ARG A 73 11.34 17.12 -11.28
C ARG A 73 11.34 16.19 -10.06
N GLY A 74 12.50 15.78 -9.54
CA GLY A 74 12.57 15.00 -8.30
C GLY A 74 12.21 15.81 -7.05
N ASP A 75 12.57 17.09 -7.05
CA ASP A 75 12.32 18.02 -5.94
C ASP A 75 10.82 18.34 -5.74
N ARG A 76 10.03 18.27 -6.82
CA ARG A 76 8.57 18.48 -6.74
C ARG A 76 7.84 17.28 -6.14
N MET A 77 8.40 16.08 -6.22
CA MET A 77 7.82 14.89 -5.58
C MET A 77 8.08 14.92 -4.07
N MET A 78 9.23 15.43 -3.62
CA MET A 78 9.49 15.74 -2.20
C MET A 78 8.71 16.96 -1.67
N MET A 79 8.07 17.74 -2.54
CA MET A 79 7.17 18.84 -2.14
C MET A 79 5.73 18.38 -1.88
N GLN A 80 5.38 17.12 -2.19
CA GLN A 80 4.14 16.54 -1.69
C GLN A 80 4.38 16.20 -0.21
N GLN A 81 3.78 16.99 0.67
CA GLN A 81 3.79 16.72 2.10
C GLN A 81 2.89 15.50 2.35
N TRP A 82 3.51 14.32 2.38
CA TRP A 82 2.89 13.13 2.98
C TRP A 82 3.08 13.24 4.48
N ASP A 83 2.19 14.03 5.09
CA ASP A 83 2.20 14.27 6.51
C ASP A 83 1.68 13.05 7.26
N LEU A 84 2.24 12.83 8.45
CA LEU A 84 1.67 11.89 9.41
C LEU A 84 0.27 12.36 9.80
N GLU A 85 -0.58 11.41 10.18
CA GLU A 85 -1.84 11.75 10.83
C GLU A 85 -1.59 12.63 12.05
N ASP A 86 -2.45 13.62 12.26
CA ASP A 86 -2.31 14.58 13.36
C ASP A 86 -2.33 13.89 14.72
N ILE A 87 -1.51 14.39 15.66
CA ILE A 87 -1.37 13.80 16.99
C ILE A 87 -2.71 13.80 17.73
N GLN A 88 -3.52 14.86 17.66
CA GLN A 88 -4.81 14.89 18.37
C GLN A 88 -5.78 13.87 17.81
N SER A 89 -5.77 13.67 16.48
CA SER A 89 -6.51 12.58 15.82
C SER A 89 -6.06 11.22 16.33
N LEU A 90 -4.74 10.98 16.42
CA LEU A 90 -4.19 9.72 16.93
C LEU A 90 -4.46 9.50 18.43
N LEU A 91 -4.54 10.55 19.24
CA LEU A 91 -4.80 10.44 20.68
C LEU A 91 -6.26 10.10 20.97
N THR A 92 -7.20 10.61 20.18
CA THR A 92 -8.65 10.48 20.40
C THR A 92 -9.36 9.55 19.44
N GLY A 93 -8.69 9.16 18.35
CA GLY A 93 -9.27 8.38 17.26
C GLY A 93 -9.54 6.92 17.60
N GLU A 94 -10.29 6.29 16.70
CA GLU A 94 -10.77 4.90 16.82
C GLU A 94 -10.05 3.94 15.86
N SER A 95 -9.00 4.40 15.17
CA SER A 95 -8.16 3.52 14.35
C SER A 95 -7.46 2.46 15.21
N ASP A 96 -7.02 1.39 14.56
CA ASP A 96 -6.39 0.24 15.25
C ASP A 96 -5.21 0.67 16.12
N ALA A 97 -5.10 0.03 17.28
CA ALA A 97 -4.15 0.41 18.33
C ALA A 97 -2.70 0.33 17.84
N ASP A 98 -2.38 -0.66 17.01
CA ASP A 98 -1.05 -0.88 16.45
C ASP A 98 -0.63 0.22 15.46
N TYR A 99 -1.54 0.66 14.58
CA TYR A 99 -1.34 1.81 13.70
C TYR A 99 -1.13 3.10 14.47
N ARG A 100 -1.98 3.36 15.47
CA ARG A 100 -1.89 4.57 16.29
C ARG A 100 -0.57 4.59 17.08
N LEU A 101 -0.20 3.45 17.66
CA LEU A 101 1.06 3.32 18.38
C LEU A 101 2.25 3.57 17.45
N ALA A 102 2.30 2.92 16.29
CA ALA A 102 3.38 3.12 15.30
C ALA A 102 3.52 4.59 14.89
N THR A 103 2.40 5.27 14.63
CA THR A 103 2.39 6.66 14.17
C THR A 103 2.79 7.63 15.29
N LEU A 104 2.35 7.38 16.53
CA LEU A 104 2.78 8.18 17.69
C LEU A 104 4.26 7.97 18.04
N LEU A 105 4.79 6.76 17.89
CA LEU A 105 6.24 6.50 18.03
C LEU A 105 7.05 7.26 16.98
N MET A 106 6.56 7.33 15.74
CA MET A 106 7.17 8.14 14.68
C MET A 106 7.16 9.64 15.04
N HIS A 107 6.02 10.18 15.48
CA HIS A 107 5.95 11.56 15.98
C HIS A 107 6.93 11.81 17.12
N LYS A 108 6.99 10.91 18.10
CA LYS A 108 7.91 11.00 19.23
C LYS A 108 9.38 11.00 18.79
N ALA A 109 9.75 10.16 17.83
CA ALA A 109 11.10 10.12 17.28
C ALA A 109 11.46 11.42 16.51
N MET A 110 10.49 12.05 15.84
CA MET A 110 10.69 13.31 15.13
C MET A 110 10.76 14.53 16.06
N MET A 111 9.95 14.55 17.12
CA MET A 111 9.87 15.68 18.06
C MET A 111 10.98 15.69 19.09
N GLY A 112 11.49 14.52 19.49
CA GLY A 112 12.58 14.42 20.47
C GLY A 112 12.24 15.12 21.78
N GLU A 113 12.92 16.23 22.08
CA GLU A 113 12.73 17.00 23.31
C GLU A 113 11.41 17.78 23.34
N ASP A 114 10.83 18.09 22.18
CA ASP A 114 9.56 18.84 22.07
C ASP A 114 8.32 17.96 22.31
N TRP A 115 8.52 16.68 22.61
CA TRP A 115 7.43 15.73 22.88
C TRP A 115 6.69 16.05 24.18
N ASP A 116 5.36 16.18 24.13
CA ASP A 116 4.55 16.38 25.34
C ASP A 116 4.43 15.07 26.14
N ASN A 117 4.98 15.10 27.35
CA ASN A 117 4.95 13.95 28.26
C ASN A 117 3.54 13.52 28.66
N ASN A 118 2.52 14.39 28.57
CA ASN A 118 1.14 14.03 28.85
C ASN A 118 0.62 12.95 27.88
N TRP A 119 1.10 12.96 26.63
CA TRP A 119 0.72 11.98 25.60
C TRP A 119 1.25 10.58 25.91
N ASN A 120 2.26 10.44 26.77
CA ASN A 120 2.76 9.13 27.20
C ASN A 120 1.67 8.30 27.90
N THR A 121 0.65 8.94 28.50
CA THR A 121 -0.48 8.23 29.12
C THR A 121 -1.24 7.41 28.07
N ILE A 122 -1.63 8.03 26.95
CA ILE A 122 -2.31 7.34 25.84
C ILE A 122 -1.36 6.37 25.15
N LEU A 123 -0.10 6.75 24.95
CA LEU A 123 0.89 5.89 24.34
C LEU A 123 1.09 4.58 25.13
N ASN A 124 1.11 4.65 26.47
CA ASN A 124 1.17 3.47 27.32
C ASN A 124 -0.12 2.64 27.30
N GLN A 125 -1.30 3.27 27.18
CA GLN A 125 -2.55 2.54 26.99
C GLN A 125 -2.54 1.74 25.68
N LEU A 126 -2.06 2.33 24.59
CA LEU A 126 -1.93 1.66 23.29
C LEU A 126 -0.93 0.50 23.35
N ARG A 127 0.18 0.65 24.10
CA ARG A 127 1.13 -0.46 24.36
C ARG A 127 0.45 -1.62 25.06
N SER A 128 -0.30 -1.38 26.12
CA SER A 128 -1.04 -2.45 26.81
C SER A 128 -2.11 -3.10 25.93
N GLN A 129 -2.72 -2.34 25.01
CA GLN A 129 -3.64 -2.91 24.02
C GLN A 129 -2.89 -3.81 23.03
N CYS A 130 -1.77 -3.37 22.46
CA CYS A 130 -0.95 -4.17 21.55
C CYS A 130 -0.35 -5.41 22.25
N GLU A 131 0.02 -5.30 23.52
CA GLU A 131 0.52 -6.43 24.32
C GLU A 131 -0.56 -7.49 24.56
N SER A 132 -1.83 -7.08 24.75
CA SER A 132 -2.93 -8.01 25.02
C SER A 132 -3.62 -8.55 23.77
N GLN A 133 -3.67 -7.78 22.69
CA GLN A 133 -4.37 -8.12 21.44
C GLN A 133 -3.42 -8.57 20.34
N GLY A 134 -2.11 -8.38 20.51
CA GLY A 134 -1.12 -8.53 19.46
C GLY A 134 -1.11 -7.36 18.47
N VAL A 135 -0.24 -7.47 17.48
CA VAL A 135 -0.09 -6.50 16.39
C VAL A 135 -0.21 -7.18 15.04
N HIS A 136 -0.63 -6.44 14.01
CA HIS A 136 -0.65 -6.98 12.66
C HIS A 136 0.79 -7.35 12.17
N PRO A 137 0.99 -8.48 11.46
CA PRO A 137 2.30 -8.97 11.03
C PRO A 137 3.16 -7.95 10.28
N VAL A 138 2.52 -7.04 9.55
CA VAL A 138 3.21 -5.93 8.87
C VAL A 138 4.11 -5.12 9.81
N PHE A 139 3.71 -4.96 11.08
CA PHE A 139 4.48 -4.22 12.06
C PHE A 139 5.71 -4.98 12.53
N HIS A 140 5.77 -6.30 12.42
CA HIS A 140 7.01 -7.06 12.63
C HIS A 140 8.02 -6.77 11.52
N SER A 141 7.58 -6.78 10.26
CA SER A 141 8.42 -6.41 9.12
C SER A 141 8.92 -4.97 9.26
N LEU A 142 8.03 -4.03 9.61
CA LEU A 142 8.42 -2.64 9.83
C LEU A 142 9.33 -2.46 11.04
N ALA A 143 9.11 -3.17 12.15
CA ALA A 143 9.98 -3.11 13.33
C ALA A 143 11.40 -3.62 13.03
N SER A 144 11.52 -4.64 12.18
CA SER A 144 12.81 -5.14 11.70
C SER A 144 13.54 -4.10 10.85
N THR A 145 12.83 -3.46 9.90
CA THR A 145 13.43 -2.47 9.00
C THR A 145 13.71 -1.13 9.69
N PHE A 146 12.81 -0.68 10.57
CA PHE A 146 12.83 0.63 11.22
C PHE A 146 13.00 0.50 12.75
N GLN A 147 13.93 -0.37 13.15
CA GLN A 147 14.19 -0.71 14.55
C GLN A 147 14.34 0.51 15.49
N PRO A 148 15.01 1.62 15.12
CA PRO A 148 15.15 2.77 16.00
C PRO A 148 13.82 3.45 16.40
N VAL A 149 12.78 3.31 15.57
CA VAL A 149 11.47 3.95 15.79
C VAL A 149 10.42 2.93 16.23
N LEU A 150 10.35 1.80 15.54
CA LEU A 150 9.28 0.82 15.67
C LEU A 150 9.71 -0.49 16.34
N GLY A 151 10.94 -0.57 16.84
CA GLY A 151 11.49 -1.82 17.40
C GLY A 151 10.64 -2.44 18.51
N GLU A 152 9.90 -1.64 19.29
CA GLU A 152 9.00 -2.17 20.33
C GLU A 152 7.84 -2.99 19.77
N LEU A 153 7.36 -2.68 18.55
CA LEU A 153 6.25 -3.42 17.95
C LEU A 153 6.64 -4.85 17.58
N GLY A 154 7.93 -5.11 17.35
CA GLY A 154 8.44 -6.45 17.05
C GLY A 154 8.49 -7.38 18.27
N VAL A 155 8.20 -6.88 19.47
CA VAL A 155 8.17 -7.67 20.71
C VAL A 155 6.79 -8.27 20.96
N TYR A 156 5.73 -7.60 20.51
CA TYR A 156 4.35 -8.06 20.70
C TYR A 156 4.02 -9.26 19.80
N ASP A 157 3.08 -10.10 20.23
CA ASP A 157 2.62 -11.23 19.45
C ASP A 157 2.03 -10.77 18.10
N SER A 158 2.35 -11.49 17.03
CA SER A 158 1.79 -11.23 15.70
C SER A 158 0.45 -11.94 15.56
N VAL A 159 -0.61 -11.18 15.26
CA VAL A 159 -1.95 -11.72 15.04
C VAL A 159 -2.33 -11.50 13.58
N GLU A 160 -2.30 -12.59 12.82
CA GLU A 160 -2.82 -12.60 11.46
C GLU A 160 -4.34 -12.48 11.50
N VAL A 161 -4.86 -11.46 10.81
CA VAL A 161 -6.28 -11.36 10.53
C VAL A 161 -6.49 -12.12 9.23
N GLU A 162 -7.18 -13.26 9.28
CA GLU A 162 -7.66 -13.95 8.08
C GLU A 162 -8.57 -12.97 7.32
N ILE A 163 -8.06 -12.45 6.21
CA ILE A 163 -8.89 -11.74 5.24
C ILE A 163 -9.45 -12.84 4.35
N ASP A 164 -10.62 -13.36 4.72
CA ASP A 164 -11.29 -14.34 3.88
C ASP A 164 -11.73 -13.64 2.58
N ASP A 165 -11.51 -14.31 1.44
CA ASP A 165 -12.10 -13.87 0.18
C ASP A 165 -13.61 -13.88 0.39
N ASP A 166 -14.29 -12.81 -0.02
CA ASP A 166 -15.73 -12.70 0.14
C ASP A 166 -16.40 -13.84 -0.64
N ALA A 167 -17.02 -14.79 0.07
CA ALA A 167 -17.71 -15.91 -0.58
C ALA A 167 -18.78 -15.41 -1.56
N ASP A 168 -19.36 -14.23 -1.30
CA ASP A 168 -20.34 -13.59 -2.16
C ASP A 168 -19.70 -13.04 -3.46
N TRP A 169 -18.38 -12.80 -3.47
CA TRP A 169 -17.67 -12.41 -4.68
C TRP A 169 -17.66 -13.52 -5.73
N LEU A 170 -17.50 -14.78 -5.31
CA LEU A 170 -17.50 -15.92 -6.23
C LEU A 170 -18.87 -16.08 -6.90
N GLU A 171 -19.96 -15.83 -6.18
CA GLU A 171 -21.31 -15.79 -6.75
C GLU A 171 -21.47 -14.59 -7.71
N SER A 172 -20.86 -13.45 -7.38
CA SER A 172 -20.84 -12.27 -8.25
C SER A 172 -20.09 -12.47 -9.57
N CYS A 173 -19.24 -13.50 -9.68
CA CYS A 173 -18.58 -13.89 -10.92
C CYS A 173 -19.49 -14.61 -11.93
N ARG A 174 -20.71 -15.00 -11.53
CA ARG A 174 -21.69 -15.68 -12.41
C ARG A 174 -22.43 -14.69 -13.31
N ILE A 175 -21.68 -13.99 -14.14
CA ILE A 175 -22.19 -12.96 -15.04
C ILE A 175 -22.02 -13.38 -16.50
N ASP A 176 -22.84 -12.81 -17.38
CA ASP A 176 -22.54 -12.84 -18.82
C ASP A 176 -21.37 -11.89 -19.09
N ALA A 177 -20.23 -12.43 -19.52
CA ALA A 177 -19.05 -11.63 -19.83
C ALA A 177 -19.28 -10.65 -20.99
N SER A 178 -20.34 -10.82 -21.78
CA SER A 178 -20.73 -9.86 -22.82
C SER A 178 -21.47 -8.64 -22.25
N ASP A 179 -22.00 -8.76 -21.03
CA ASP A 179 -22.70 -7.68 -20.34
C ASP A 179 -21.69 -6.76 -19.64
N CYS A 180 -21.56 -5.57 -20.21
CA CYS A 180 -20.59 -4.59 -19.74
C CYS A 180 -21.01 -3.91 -18.43
N GLU A 181 -22.30 -3.89 -18.08
CA GLU A 181 -22.77 -3.35 -16.80
C GLU A 181 -22.36 -4.31 -15.68
N LEU A 182 -22.64 -5.60 -15.86
CA LEU A 182 -22.24 -6.64 -14.91
C LEU A 182 -20.71 -6.75 -14.76
N LEU A 183 -19.95 -6.63 -15.86
CA LEU A 183 -18.49 -6.57 -15.79
C LEU A 183 -17.97 -5.35 -15.02
N THR A 184 -18.62 -4.19 -15.20
CA THR A 184 -18.24 -2.97 -14.48
C THR A 184 -18.52 -3.14 -12.99
N ASP A 185 -19.67 -3.70 -12.63
CA ASP A 185 -20.05 -3.96 -11.24
C ASP A 185 -19.13 -5.00 -10.58
N LEU A 186 -18.75 -6.06 -11.29
CA LEU A 186 -17.78 -7.05 -10.81
C LEU A 186 -16.41 -6.43 -10.50
N LEU A 187 -16.00 -5.42 -11.27
CA LEU A 187 -14.73 -4.72 -11.08
C LEU A 187 -14.80 -3.54 -10.08
N LYS A 188 -15.95 -3.32 -9.44
CA LYS A 188 -16.14 -2.21 -8.52
C LYS A 188 -15.31 -2.41 -7.24
N PRO A 189 -14.43 -1.47 -6.86
CA PRO A 189 -13.71 -1.58 -5.61
C PRO A 189 -14.62 -1.38 -4.37
N PRO A 190 -14.39 -2.10 -3.26
CA PRO A 190 -13.43 -3.20 -3.10
C PRO A 190 -13.89 -4.47 -3.83
N LEU A 191 -12.97 -5.17 -4.50
CA LEU A 191 -13.27 -6.35 -5.33
C LEU A 191 -13.67 -7.59 -4.53
N GLY A 192 -13.72 -7.56 -3.20
CA GLY A 192 -14.03 -8.75 -2.38
C GLY A 192 -12.96 -9.85 -2.38
N ILE A 193 -11.87 -9.72 -3.13
CA ILE A 193 -10.77 -10.69 -3.16
C ILE A 193 -9.42 -10.08 -2.79
N GLN A 194 -8.56 -10.87 -2.18
CA GLN A 194 -7.20 -10.45 -1.82
C GLN A 194 -6.28 -10.52 -3.03
N LEU A 195 -5.90 -9.35 -3.55
CA LEU A 195 -4.97 -9.19 -4.68
C LEU A 195 -3.78 -8.34 -4.30
N LYS A 196 -2.63 -8.60 -4.94
CA LYS A 196 -1.47 -7.71 -4.87
C LYS A 196 -1.78 -6.38 -5.54
N ALA A 197 -1.11 -5.31 -5.14
CA ALA A 197 -1.30 -4.00 -5.72
C ALA A 197 -1.00 -3.96 -7.23
N THR A 198 -0.02 -4.75 -7.69
CA THR A 198 0.32 -4.88 -9.11
C THR A 198 -0.80 -5.50 -9.95
N GLN A 199 -1.67 -6.30 -9.35
CA GLN A 199 -2.85 -6.89 -9.98
C GLN A 199 -4.07 -5.98 -9.83
N LEU A 200 -4.25 -5.39 -8.64
CA LEU A 200 -5.42 -4.58 -8.30
C LEU A 200 -5.41 -3.19 -8.95
N ALA A 201 -4.24 -2.55 -9.09
CA ALA A 201 -4.15 -1.21 -9.67
C ALA A 201 -4.58 -1.18 -11.16
N PRO A 202 -4.15 -2.11 -12.03
CA PRO A 202 -4.70 -2.25 -13.38
C PRO A 202 -6.21 -2.46 -13.42
N LEU A 203 -6.76 -3.31 -12.54
CA LEU A 203 -8.20 -3.59 -12.46
C LEU A 203 -9.00 -2.34 -12.06
N LYS A 204 -8.53 -1.59 -11.06
CA LYS A 204 -9.15 -0.32 -10.66
C LYS A 204 -9.10 0.72 -11.78
N ARG A 205 -7.97 0.85 -12.47
CA ARG A 205 -7.84 1.73 -13.64
C ARG A 205 -8.82 1.33 -14.74
N LEU A 206 -8.98 0.03 -15.00
CA LEU A 206 -9.92 -0.49 -15.98
C LEU A 206 -11.36 -0.15 -15.60
N HIS A 207 -11.76 -0.43 -14.36
CA HIS A 207 -13.08 -0.05 -13.83
C HIS A 207 -13.38 1.44 -14.04
N ASP A 208 -12.46 2.33 -13.64
CA ASP A 208 -12.66 3.77 -13.77
C ASP A 208 -12.82 4.21 -15.24
N LEU A 209 -12.13 3.55 -16.17
CA LEU A 209 -12.28 3.78 -17.60
C LEU A 209 -13.63 3.26 -18.11
N MET A 210 -14.09 2.10 -17.64
CA MET A 210 -15.37 1.52 -18.03
C MET A 210 -16.54 2.41 -17.58
N VAL A 211 -16.52 2.86 -16.31
CA VAL A 211 -17.52 3.78 -15.74
C VAL A 211 -17.59 5.08 -16.54
N ARG A 212 -16.44 5.66 -16.89
CA ARG A 212 -16.40 6.92 -17.66
C ARG A 212 -16.88 6.76 -19.09
N LYS A 213 -16.60 5.61 -19.70
CA LYS A 213 -16.92 5.39 -21.10
C LYS A 213 -18.41 5.14 -21.32
N GLY A 214 -19.00 4.26 -20.51
CA GLY A 214 -20.35 3.73 -20.73
C GLY A 214 -20.45 2.88 -22.02
N GLY A 215 -21.15 1.75 -21.98
CA GLY A 215 -21.31 0.89 -23.17
C GLY A 215 -19.98 0.41 -23.76
N VAL A 216 -19.23 -0.36 -22.97
CA VAL A 216 -17.93 -0.92 -23.37
C VAL A 216 -18.13 -1.91 -24.54
N LYS A 217 -17.23 -1.88 -25.53
CA LYS A 217 -17.24 -2.85 -26.65
C LYS A 217 -16.11 -3.86 -26.44
N PRO A 218 -16.24 -5.12 -26.86
CA PRO A 218 -15.20 -6.14 -26.72
C PRO A 218 -13.82 -5.69 -27.24
N GLN A 219 -13.78 -5.09 -28.44
CA GLN A 219 -12.55 -4.57 -29.06
C GLN A 219 -11.89 -3.42 -28.28
N TRP A 220 -12.65 -2.68 -27.49
CA TRP A 220 -12.08 -1.67 -26.62
C TRP A 220 -11.54 -2.31 -25.35
N LEU A 221 -12.27 -3.27 -24.78
CA LEU A 221 -11.85 -3.99 -23.58
C LEU A 221 -10.51 -4.69 -23.84
N SER A 222 -10.38 -5.41 -24.96
CA SER A 222 -9.13 -6.09 -25.36
C SER A 222 -7.92 -5.17 -25.43
N ARG A 223 -8.09 -3.89 -25.80
CA ARG A 223 -7.00 -2.90 -25.88
C ARG A 223 -6.57 -2.34 -24.53
N HIS A 224 -7.41 -2.45 -23.50
CA HIS A 224 -7.16 -1.85 -22.18
C HIS A 224 -6.90 -2.91 -21.10
N LEU A 225 -7.03 -4.19 -21.42
CA LEU A 225 -6.64 -5.28 -20.53
C LEU A 225 -5.10 -5.31 -20.39
N ASP A 226 -4.65 -5.47 -19.15
CA ASP A 226 -3.24 -5.64 -18.85
C ASP A 226 -2.79 -7.05 -19.27
N SER A 227 -1.71 -7.15 -20.04
CA SER A 227 -1.21 -8.45 -20.50
C SER A 227 -0.77 -9.34 -19.35
N ARG A 228 -0.25 -8.76 -18.25
CA ARG A 228 0.16 -9.51 -17.06
C ARG A 228 -1.01 -10.17 -16.36
N LEU A 229 -2.17 -9.51 -16.37
CA LEU A 229 -3.40 -10.08 -15.85
C LEU A 229 -3.83 -11.31 -16.66
N LEU A 230 -3.70 -11.26 -17.98
CA LEU A 230 -4.07 -12.35 -18.88
C LEU A 230 -3.13 -13.56 -18.80
N GLU A 231 -1.92 -13.39 -18.27
CA GLU A 231 -0.98 -14.48 -18.01
C GLU A 231 -1.37 -15.30 -16.77
N GLU A 232 -2.18 -14.74 -15.87
CA GLU A 232 -2.65 -15.41 -14.66
C GLU A 232 -3.70 -16.48 -15.00
N ARG A 233 -3.45 -17.73 -14.57
CA ARG A 233 -4.34 -18.87 -14.86
C ARG A 233 -4.85 -19.61 -13.63
N LYS A 234 -4.54 -19.13 -12.43
CA LYS A 234 -4.87 -19.81 -11.17
C LYS A 234 -5.55 -18.86 -10.18
N GLY A 235 -6.36 -19.43 -9.30
CA GLY A 235 -7.05 -18.71 -8.22
C GLY A 235 -8.06 -17.68 -8.72
N SER A 236 -8.49 -16.81 -7.80
CA SER A 236 -9.48 -15.74 -8.03
C SER A 236 -9.06 -14.79 -9.15
N ILE A 237 -7.76 -14.48 -9.24
CA ILE A 237 -7.21 -13.61 -10.30
C ILE A 237 -7.30 -14.26 -11.69
N GLY A 238 -7.03 -15.56 -11.81
CA GLY A 238 -7.17 -16.30 -13.07
C GLY A 238 -8.62 -16.40 -13.53
N LEU A 239 -9.56 -16.55 -12.59
CA LEU A 239 -11.00 -16.51 -12.89
C LEU A 239 -11.40 -15.14 -13.46
N LEU A 240 -10.98 -14.03 -12.83
CA LEU A 240 -11.21 -12.69 -13.36
C LEU A 240 -10.60 -12.50 -14.74
N ALA A 241 -9.36 -12.93 -14.94
CA ALA A 241 -8.69 -12.84 -16.22
C ALA A 241 -9.47 -13.57 -17.32
N ALA A 242 -10.01 -14.77 -17.03
CA ALA A 242 -10.83 -15.54 -17.97
C ALA A 242 -12.17 -14.85 -18.29
N ILE A 243 -12.86 -14.30 -17.28
CA ILE A 243 -14.11 -13.55 -17.47
C ILE A 243 -13.86 -12.32 -18.36
N LEU A 244 -12.81 -11.56 -18.06
CA LEU A 244 -12.45 -10.36 -18.83
C LEU A 244 -12.01 -10.69 -20.25
N ALA A 245 -11.24 -11.77 -20.44
CA ALA A 245 -10.85 -12.24 -21.77
C ALA A 245 -12.07 -12.67 -22.60
N SER A 246 -13.02 -13.34 -21.97
CA SER A 246 -14.29 -13.74 -22.61
C SER A 246 -15.10 -12.52 -23.05
N GLY A 247 -15.24 -11.51 -22.18
CA GLY A 247 -15.94 -10.27 -22.52
C GLY A 247 -15.22 -9.43 -23.58
N ALA A 248 -13.90 -9.54 -23.65
CA ALA A 248 -13.08 -8.94 -24.69
C ALA A 248 -13.11 -9.71 -26.02
N GLN A 249 -13.77 -10.89 -26.05
CA GLN A 249 -13.78 -11.82 -27.19
C GLN A 249 -12.37 -12.15 -27.67
N LEU A 250 -11.44 -12.30 -26.72
CA LEU A 250 -10.10 -12.79 -27.02
C LEU A 250 -10.21 -14.29 -27.31
N GLU A 251 -10.01 -14.67 -28.58
CA GLU A 251 -9.88 -16.08 -28.94
C GLU A 251 -8.63 -16.65 -28.26
N ASP A 252 -8.76 -17.83 -27.64
CA ASP A 252 -7.61 -18.58 -27.12
C ASP A 252 -6.56 -18.71 -28.23
N VAL A 253 -5.45 -17.99 -28.08
CA VAL A 253 -4.25 -18.26 -28.87
C VAL A 253 -3.82 -19.67 -28.47
N LYS A 254 -4.04 -20.59 -29.42
CA LYS A 254 -3.82 -22.04 -29.35
C LYS A 254 -2.68 -22.44 -28.40
N SER A 255 -3.01 -23.44 -27.58
CA SER A 255 -2.12 -24.26 -26.75
C SER A 255 -0.85 -24.70 -27.45
#